data_AF-A0ABD1NC77-F1
#
_entry.id   AF-A0ABD1NC77-F1
#
_cell.length_a   1.000
_cell.length_b   1.000
_cell.length_c   1.000
_cell.angle_alpha   90.00
_cell.angle_beta   90.00
_cell.angle_gamma   90.00
#
_symmetry.space_group_name_H-M   'P 1'
#
loop_
_entity.id
_entity.type
_entity.pdbx_description
1 polymer ?
#
loop_
_entity_poly.entity_id
_entity_poly.type
_entity_poly.pdbx_seq_one_letter_code
_entity_poly.pdbx_strand_id
1 'polypeptide(L)'
;MALSLFRFVAAAGRTLVVANTLGTLVLQLTFVLGGFIIAKDDIEPWMIWGYYISPMMYGQNAIVMNEFLDKRWSKVRNHFSITWVTFLQTAR
;
A
#
# COMPACT_ATOMS: atom_id res chain seq x y z
N MET A 1 -11.76 2.41 8.73
CA MET A 1 -11.49 1.02 8.28
C MET A 1 -10.56 0.25 9.24
N ALA A 2 -9.47 0.84 9.73
CA ALA A 2 -8.55 0.14 10.64
C ALA A 2 -9.20 -0.31 11.97
N LEU A 3 -10.01 0.55 12.61
CA LEU A 3 -10.64 0.22 13.89
C LEU A 3 -11.59 -0.99 13.82
N SER A 4 -12.39 -1.12 12.75
CA SER A 4 -13.28 -2.26 12.55
C SER A 4 -12.50 -3.57 12.31
N LEU A 5 -11.38 -3.50 11.59
CA LEU A 5 -10.48 -4.64 11.36
C LEU A 5 -9.88 -5.16 12.68
N PHE A 6 -9.34 -4.27 13.52
CA PHE A 6 -8.77 -4.69 14.81
C PHE A 6 -9.83 -5.21 15.78
N ARG A 7 -11.05 -4.64 15.75
CA ARG A 7 -12.17 -5.16 16.55
C ARG A 7 -12.60 -6.54 16.09
N PHE A 8 -12.59 -6.81 14.78
CA PHE A 8 -12.86 -8.14 14.24
C PHE A 8 -11.79 -9.16 14.68
N VAL A 9 -10.50 -8.81 14.59
CA VAL A 9 -9.40 -9.67 15.05
C VAL A 9 -9.49 -9.93 16.56
N ALA A 10 -9.82 -8.92 17.35
CA ALA A 10 -10.03 -9.06 18.78
C ALA A 10 -11.24 -9.95 19.12
N ALA A 11 -12.32 -9.89 18.34
CA ALA A 11 -13.48 -10.77 18.50
C ALA A 11 -13.20 -12.22 18.09
N ALA A 12 -12.33 -12.43 17.09
CA ALA A 12 -11.92 -13.77 16.65
C ALA A 12 -10.92 -14.44 17.61
N GLY A 13 -10.10 -13.65 18.32
CA GLY A 13 -9.14 -14.15 19.29
C GLY A 13 -9.81 -14.58 20.60
N ARG A 14 -9.79 -15.88 20.91
CA ARG A 14 -10.31 -16.40 22.20
C ARG A 14 -9.52 -15.94 23.42
N THR A 15 -8.29 -15.46 23.24
CA THR A 15 -7.41 -14.96 24.30
C THR A 15 -6.65 -13.71 23.86
N LEU A 16 -6.31 -12.85 24.82
CA LEU A 16 -5.61 -11.57 24.57
C LEU A 16 -4.27 -11.78 23.86
N VAL A 17 -3.54 -12.84 24.21
CA VAL A 17 -2.25 -13.18 23.59
C VAL A 17 -2.42 -13.49 22.10
N VAL A 18 -3.41 -14.34 21.77
CA VAL A 18 -3.70 -14.71 20.37
C VAL A 18 -4.19 -13.50 19.57
N ALA A 19 -5.04 -12.66 20.15
CA ALA A 19 -5.53 -11.45 19.49
C ALA A 19 -4.38 -10.47 19.18
N ASN A 20 -3.41 -10.29 20.07
CA ASN A 20 -2.24 -9.43 19.83
C ASN A 20 -1.32 -9.98 18.74
N THR A 21 -1.04 -11.28 18.74
CA THR A 21 -0.23 -11.90 17.68
C THR A 21 -0.92 -11.86 16.31
N LEU A 22 -2.24 -12.07 16.28
CA LEU A 22 -2.99 -11.95 15.03
C LEU A 22 -3.10 -10.50 14.56
N GLY A 23 -3.27 -9.55 15.48
CA GLY A 23 -3.34 -8.12 15.15
C GLY A 23 -2.04 -7.61 14.53
N THR A 24 -0.90 -8.02 15.06
CA THR A 24 0.43 -7.68 14.51
C THR A 24 0.67 -8.33 13.14
N LEU A 25 0.24 -9.58 12.94
CA LEU A 25 0.29 -10.23 11.62
C LEU A 25 -0.59 -9.51 10.59
N VAL A 26 -1.81 -9.13 10.95
CA VAL A 26 -2.73 -8.41 10.05
C VAL A 26 -2.19 -7.03 9.67
N LEU A 27 -1.56 -6.33 10.62
CA LEU A 27 -0.83 -5.09 10.33
C LEU A 27 0.29 -5.32 9.32
N GLN A 28 1.12 -6.32 9.56
CA GLN A 28 2.26 -6.62 8.69
C GLN A 28 1.82 -6.99 7.27
N LEU A 29 0.76 -7.78 7.12
CA LEU A 29 0.17 -8.09 5.83
C LEU A 29 -0.35 -6.85 5.11
N THR A 30 -0.97 -5.92 5.84
CA THR A 30 -1.46 -4.65 5.27
C THR A 30 -0.30 -3.80 4.73
N PHE A 31 0.83 -3.76 5.44
CA PHE A 31 2.04 -3.04 4.98
C PHE A 31 2.68 -3.67 3.74
N VAL A 32 2.88 -4.99 3.74
CA VAL A 32 3.49 -5.70 2.61
C VAL A 32 2.64 -5.57 1.34
N LEU A 33 1.32 -5.72 1.49
CA LEU A 33 0.36 -5.59 0.38
C LEU A 33 0.01 -4.13 0.03
N GLY A 34 0.62 -3.14 0.70
CA GLY A 34 0.38 -1.73 0.46
C GLY A 34 0.94 -1.21 -0.87
N GLY A 35 1.83 -1.95 -1.53
CA GLY A 35 2.43 -1.56 -2.81
C GLY A 35 3.64 -0.64 -2.70
N PHE A 36 3.95 -0.14 -1.51
CA PHE A 36 5.15 0.66 -1.25
C PHE A 36 6.39 -0.19 -0.98
N ILE A 37 6.24 -1.34 -0.31
CA ILE A 37 7.36 -2.23 0.04
C ILE A 37 7.74 -3.14 -1.14
N ILE A 38 6.73 -3.64 -1.86
CA ILE A 38 6.90 -4.47 -3.05
C ILE A 38 6.17 -3.76 -4.19
N ALA A 39 6.89 -3.48 -5.29
CA ALA A 39 6.31 -2.91 -6.49
C ALA A 39 5.29 -3.90 -7.08
N LYS A 40 4.16 -3.38 -7.58
CA LYS A 40 3.06 -4.21 -8.12
C LYS A 40 3.54 -5.23 -9.16
N ASP A 41 4.52 -4.85 -9.98
CA ASP A 41 5.02 -5.65 -11.10
C ASP A 41 5.98 -6.77 -10.68
N ASP A 42 6.52 -6.69 -9.46
CA ASP A 42 7.36 -7.73 -8.86
C ASP A 42 6.53 -8.72 -8.00
N ILE A 43 5.21 -8.53 -7.88
CA ILE A 43 4.33 -9.43 -7.13
C ILE A 43 3.95 -10.62 -8.03
N GLU A 44 4.15 -11.84 -7.53
CA GLU A 44 3.73 -13.03 -8.26
C GLU A 44 2.21 -13.03 -8.55
N PRO A 45 1.77 -13.49 -9.74
CA PRO A 45 0.37 -13.38 -10.18
C PRO A 45 -0.66 -14.01 -9.24
N TRP A 46 -0.26 -15.00 -8.45
CA TRP A 46 -1.13 -15.70 -7.52
C TRP A 46 -1.42 -14.90 -6.23
N MET A 47 -0.55 -13.95 -5.85
CA MET A 47 -0.73 -13.07 -4.69
C MET A 47 -1.29 -11.69 -5.03
N ILE A 48 -1.48 -11.37 -6.31
CA ILE A 48 -1.88 -10.03 -6.75
C ILE A 48 -3.26 -9.61 -6.21
N TRP A 49 -4.13 -10.58 -5.90
CA TRP A 49 -5.42 -10.33 -5.27
C TRP A 49 -5.31 -9.64 -3.91
N GLY A 50 -4.26 -9.95 -3.14
CA GLY A 50 -3.98 -9.31 -1.85
C GLY A 50 -3.66 -7.82 -2.01
N TYR A 51 -2.96 -7.46 -3.08
CA TYR A 51 -2.68 -6.06 -3.42
C TYR A 51 -3.98 -5.28 -3.73
N TYR A 52 -4.92 -5.88 -4.46
CA TYR A 52 -6.21 -5.25 -4.78
C TYR A 52 -7.17 -5.15 -3.60
N ILE A 53 -7.10 -6.07 -2.63
CA ILE A 53 -7.93 -6.03 -1.41
C ILE A 53 -7.41 -5.02 -0.39
N SER A 54 -6.11 -4.72 -0.42
CA SER A 54 -5.48 -3.85 0.57
C SER A 54 -6.00 -2.40 0.47
N PRO A 55 -6.67 -1.87 1.52
CA PRO A 55 -7.13 -0.49 1.52
C PRO A 55 -5.95 0.51 1.52
N MET A 56 -4.77 0.09 1.97
CA MET A 56 -3.59 0.96 2.05
C MET A 56 -3.03 1.30 0.67
N MET A 57 -3.11 0.38 -0.28
CA MET A 57 -2.72 0.61 -1.68
C MET A 57 -3.49 1.78 -2.28
N TYR A 58 -4.82 1.81 -2.10
CA TYR A 58 -5.66 2.91 -2.59
C TYR A 58 -5.37 4.22 -1.86
N GLY A 59 -5.17 4.18 -0.55
CA GLY A 59 -4.87 5.38 0.24
C GLY A 59 -3.53 6.03 -0.13
N GLN A 60 -2.48 5.22 -0.25
CA GLN A 60 -1.15 5.70 -0.64
C GLN A 60 -1.15 6.24 -2.07
N ASN A 61 -1.78 5.52 -3.01
CA ASN A 61 -1.89 5.97 -4.40
C ASN A 61 -2.69 7.28 -4.53
N ALA A 62 -3.77 7.46 -3.75
CA ALA A 62 -4.55 8.70 -3.77
C ALA A 62 -3.75 9.90 -3.27
N ILE A 63 -2.98 9.73 -2.18
CA ILE A 63 -2.13 10.80 -1.62
C ILE A 63 -1.02 11.17 -2.61
N VAL A 64 -0.34 10.16 -3.16
CA VAL A 64 0.73 10.35 -4.16
C VAL A 64 0.18 11.08 -5.38
N MET A 65 -0.95 10.64 -5.95
CA MET A 65 -1.54 11.34 -7.09
C MET A 65 -1.93 12.78 -6.77
N ASN A 66 -2.47 13.05 -5.58
CA ASN A 66 -2.85 14.41 -5.19
C ASN A 66 -1.64 15.33 -5.01
N GLU A 67 -0.53 14.84 -4.47
CA GLU A 67 0.68 15.65 -4.23
C GLU A 67 1.53 15.82 -5.50
N PHE A 68 1.67 14.79 -6.33
CA PHE A 68 2.53 14.83 -7.52
C PHE A 68 1.87 15.45 -8.76
N LEU A 69 0.54 15.58 -8.80
CA LEU A 69 -0.12 16.40 -9.83
C LEU A 69 0.03 17.91 -9.58
N ASP A 70 0.40 18.28 -8.37
CA ASP A 70 0.38 19.68 -7.96
C ASP A 70 1.51 20.47 -8.64
N LYS A 71 1.26 21.74 -9.01
CA LYS A 71 2.17 22.54 -9.87
C LYS A 71 3.58 22.71 -9.30
N ARG A 72 3.72 22.56 -7.97
CA ARG A 72 4.99 22.61 -7.24
C ARG A 72 5.90 21.45 -7.62
N TRP A 73 5.33 20.26 -7.79
CA TRP A 73 6.05 19.01 -8.06
C TRP A 73 5.96 18.60 -9.54
N SER A 74 4.95 19.06 -10.27
CA SER A 74 4.80 18.81 -11.72
C SER A 74 5.70 19.64 -12.62
N LYS A 75 6.64 20.42 -12.04
CA LYS A 75 7.68 21.13 -12.80
C LYS A 75 8.66 20.11 -13.40
N VAL A 76 8.33 19.60 -14.58
CA VAL A 76 9.27 18.88 -15.44
C VAL A 76 10.44 19.83 -15.72
N ARG A 77 11.58 19.58 -15.08
CA ARG A 77 12.84 20.26 -15.40
C ARG A 77 13.22 19.78 -16.80
N ASN A 78 13.09 20.63 -17.81
CA ASN A 78 13.39 20.37 -19.23
C ASN A 78 14.89 20.12 -19.52
N HIS A 79 15.61 19.40 -18.66
CA HIS A 79 17.02 19.08 -18.90
C HIS A 79 17.46 17.64 -18.65
N PHE A 80 16.61 16.75 -18.13
CA PHE A 80 16.91 15.31 -18.15
C PHE A 80 15.59 14.54 -18.12
N SER A 81 15.05 14.31 -19.31
CA SER A 81 13.81 13.58 -19.53
C SER A 81 14.00 12.10 -19.21
N ILE A 82 13.04 11.53 -18.46
CA ILE A 82 12.69 10.09 -18.43
C ILE A 82 13.59 9.22 -17.53
N THR A 83 13.37 9.27 -16.21
CA THR A 83 13.76 8.13 -15.35
C THR A 83 12.83 8.00 -14.14
N TRP A 84 12.50 9.09 -13.47
CA TRP A 84 11.66 9.03 -12.25
C TRP A 84 10.15 9.01 -12.52
N VAL A 85 9.70 9.73 -13.56
CA VAL A 85 8.28 9.67 -13.99
C VAL A 85 7.97 8.31 -14.61
N THR A 86 8.93 7.73 -15.34
CA THR A 86 8.87 6.35 -15.82
C THR A 86 8.91 5.35 -14.67
N PHE A 87 9.73 5.54 -13.63
CA PHE A 87 9.73 4.66 -12.46
C PHE A 87 8.35 4.60 -11.76
N LEU A 88 7.66 5.72 -11.64
CA LEU A 88 6.30 5.78 -11.09
C LEU A 88 5.21 5.25 -12.03
N GLN A 89 5.47 5.20 -13.34
CA GLN A 89 4.54 4.65 -14.35
C GLN A 89 4.83 3.19 -14.73
N THR A 90 6.04 2.70 -14.48
CA THR A 90 6.48 1.32 -14.69
C THR A 90 6.26 0.46 -13.46
N ALA A 91 6.03 1.05 -12.28
CA ALA A 91 5.55 0.37 -11.06
C ALA A 91 4.00 0.16 -11.06
N ARG A 92 3.40 0.11 -12.24
CA ARG A 92 1.96 0.21 -12.49
C ARG A 92 1.41 -1.03 -13.18
#